data_AF-A0A3D0ZK20-F1
#
_entry.id   AF-A0A3D0ZK20-F1
#
_cell.length_a   1.000
_cell.length_b   1.000
_cell.length_c   1.000
_cell.angle_alpha   90.00
_cell.angle_beta   90.00
_cell.angle_gamma   90.00
#
_symmetry.space_group_name_H-M   'P 1'
#
loop_
_entity.id
_entity.type
_entity.pdbx_description
1 polymer ?
#
loop_
_entity_poly.entity_id
_entity_poly.type
_entity_poly.pdbx_seq_one_letter_code
_entity_poly.pdbx_strand_id
1 'polypeptide(L)'
;MSSWWSCSCGPSGACTRWAKRLPRPSPRSRSPEISTKFFDRLVSVRSTVLPARAVDWFARPSSVWWGFAVIHLYFLGWMASFFLNGGTFSDTEQYRQWAMDGYNPDSLDGKISPWVYPVLAQIPIFLANVAGPGLYLLCWYLIITALNAVGLVFLTRGPRKVKGIAPAWWWLFFTVFMGYLSFARVEGITAPIVLIALLYAAERPVVAGILLSVATWIKVWPAAVLVPFVIASRQRLQVVASGVAVTAVVGLGTYLSGGLPHIMDFLTNQG
;
A
#
# COMPACT_ATOMS: atom_id res chain seq x y z
N MET A 1 -29.92 -22.55 -50.38
CA MET A 1 -30.75 -23.58 -49.72
C MET A 1 -30.08 -24.92 -49.94
N SER A 2 -29.39 -25.46 -48.94
CA SER A 2 -28.80 -26.81 -49.00
C SER A 2 -29.09 -27.51 -47.68
N SER A 3 -29.97 -28.50 -47.73
CA SER A 3 -30.42 -29.32 -46.61
C SER A 3 -29.35 -30.32 -46.19
N TRP A 4 -28.98 -30.32 -44.91
CA TRP A 4 -28.24 -31.40 -44.28
C TRP A 4 -29.14 -32.07 -43.24
N TRP A 5 -29.90 -33.07 -43.68
CA TRP A 5 -30.59 -34.03 -42.81
C TRP A 5 -30.05 -35.41 -43.14
N SER A 6 -29.28 -35.99 -42.24
CA SER A 6 -28.89 -37.40 -42.30
C SER A 6 -29.81 -38.19 -41.36
N CYS A 7 -30.70 -39.00 -41.93
CA CYS A 7 -31.50 -39.99 -41.21
C CYS A 7 -30.81 -41.35 -41.31
N SER A 8 -30.57 -42.01 -40.16
CA SER A 8 -30.17 -43.41 -40.09
C SER A 8 -31.26 -44.18 -39.34
N CYS A 9 -31.92 -45.13 -40.00
CA CYS A 9 -32.98 -45.98 -39.45
C CYS A 9 -32.41 -47.33 -38.99
N GLY A 10 -32.70 -47.73 -37.75
CA GLY A 10 -32.52 -49.10 -37.26
C GLY A 10 -33.86 -49.87 -37.20
N PRO A 11 -33.87 -51.21 -37.03
CA PRO A 11 -35.03 -52.08 -37.33
C PRO A 11 -36.18 -52.06 -36.32
N SER A 12 -36.25 -51.09 -35.41
CA SER A 12 -37.34 -50.94 -34.44
C SER A 12 -37.78 -49.49 -34.45
N GLY A 13 -38.95 -49.22 -35.05
CA GLY A 13 -39.43 -47.89 -35.47
C GLY A 13 -39.70 -46.87 -34.36
N ALA A 14 -38.65 -46.39 -33.68
CA ALA A 14 -38.70 -45.23 -32.80
C ALA A 14 -37.76 -44.13 -33.32
N CYS A 15 -38.33 -43.13 -34.00
CA CYS A 15 -37.59 -41.99 -34.52
C CYS A 15 -37.46 -40.91 -33.43
N THR A 16 -36.36 -40.88 -32.69
CA THR A 16 -36.06 -39.82 -31.71
C THR A 16 -35.41 -38.62 -32.41
N ARG A 17 -36.18 -37.53 -32.56
CA ARG A 17 -35.71 -36.24 -33.09
C ARG A 17 -34.79 -35.55 -32.08
N TRP A 18 -33.48 -35.66 -32.26
CA TRP A 18 -32.52 -34.80 -31.57
C TRP A 18 -32.32 -33.50 -32.34
N ALA A 19 -33.06 -32.45 -31.95
CA ALA A 19 -32.76 -31.09 -32.39
C ALA A 19 -31.44 -30.65 -31.72
N LYS A 20 -30.36 -30.51 -32.50
CA LYS A 20 -29.12 -29.84 -32.05
C LYS A 20 -29.49 -28.42 -31.60
N ARG A 21 -29.47 -28.15 -30.29
CA ARG A 21 -29.58 -26.80 -29.75
C ARG A 21 -28.43 -25.98 -30.33
N LEU A 22 -28.75 -24.96 -31.12
CA LEU A 22 -27.79 -23.93 -31.49
C LEU A 22 -27.26 -23.27 -30.19
N PRO A 23 -25.94 -23.04 -30.06
CA PRO A 23 -25.42 -22.29 -28.93
C PRO A 23 -26.07 -20.90 -28.92
N ARG A 24 -26.63 -20.50 -27.77
CA ARG A 24 -27.13 -19.14 -27.58
C ARG A 24 -25.96 -18.17 -27.81
N PRO A 25 -26.13 -17.10 -28.60
CA PRO A 25 -25.10 -16.06 -28.67
C PRO A 25 -24.86 -15.53 -27.25
N SER A 26 -23.59 -15.48 -26.84
CA SER A 26 -23.20 -14.84 -25.59
C SER A 26 -23.77 -13.42 -25.56
N PRO A 27 -24.38 -12.97 -24.45
CA PRO A 27 -24.77 -11.57 -24.34
C PRO A 27 -23.51 -10.73 -24.55
N ARG A 28 -23.50 -9.87 -25.58
CA ARG A 28 -22.43 -8.89 -25.78
C ARG A 28 -22.36 -8.08 -24.50
N SER A 29 -21.29 -8.24 -23.71
CA SER A 29 -20.99 -7.30 -22.64
C SER A 29 -20.88 -5.94 -23.31
N ARG A 30 -21.77 -4.99 -22.97
CA ARG A 30 -21.56 -3.58 -23.32
C ARG A 30 -20.31 -3.15 -22.59
N SER A 31 -19.15 -3.26 -23.24
CA SER A 31 -17.95 -2.55 -22.82
C SER A 31 -18.31 -1.07 -22.76
N PRO A 32 -18.00 -0.35 -21.67
CA PRO A 32 -18.43 1.04 -21.50
C PRO A 32 -17.69 1.92 -22.52
N GLU A 33 -18.34 2.14 -23.66
CA GLU A 33 -17.85 2.93 -24.82
C GLU A 33 -17.43 4.36 -24.45
N ILE A 34 -17.94 4.88 -23.32
CA ILE A 34 -17.59 6.18 -22.74
C ILE A 34 -16.15 6.17 -22.20
N SER A 35 -15.73 5.07 -21.58
CA SER A 35 -14.40 4.96 -20.96
C SER A 35 -13.30 5.00 -22.02
N THR A 36 -13.46 4.24 -23.10
CA THR A 36 -12.47 4.17 -24.19
C THR A 36 -12.30 5.52 -24.87
N LYS A 37 -13.41 6.18 -25.26
CA LYS A 37 -13.36 7.50 -25.92
C LYS A 37 -12.71 8.58 -25.05
N PHE A 38 -12.92 8.55 -23.74
CA PHE A 38 -12.28 9.48 -22.82
C PHE A 38 -10.77 9.27 -22.72
N PHE A 39 -10.31 8.03 -22.51
CA PHE A 39 -8.89 7.71 -22.45
C PHE A 39 -8.18 7.97 -23.78
N ASP A 40 -8.82 7.65 -24.91
CA ASP A 40 -8.29 7.93 -26.24
C ASP A 40 -8.08 9.44 -26.46
N ARG A 41 -9.01 10.26 -25.96
CA ARG A 41 -8.89 11.72 -25.99
C ARG A 41 -7.72 12.22 -25.14
N LEU A 42 -7.53 11.68 -23.94
CA LEU A 42 -6.39 12.02 -23.07
C LEU A 42 -5.04 11.62 -23.71
N VAL A 43 -4.97 10.44 -24.33
CA VAL A 43 -3.77 9.97 -25.02
C VAL A 43 -3.44 10.87 -26.20
N SER A 44 -4.45 11.26 -26.99
CA SER A 44 -4.31 12.17 -28.13
C SER A 44 -3.84 13.57 -27.72
N VAL A 45 -4.42 14.14 -26.66
CA VAL A 45 -3.97 15.42 -26.09
C VAL A 45 -2.53 15.32 -25.61
N ARG A 46 -2.17 14.26 -24.88
CA ARG A 46 -0.80 14.04 -24.41
C ARG A 46 0.20 13.99 -25.57
N SER A 47 -0.10 13.25 -26.64
CA SER A 47 0.80 13.15 -27.81
C SER A 47 0.90 14.44 -28.61
N THR A 48 -0.07 15.35 -28.47
CA THR A 48 -0.05 16.67 -29.11
C THR A 48 0.77 17.68 -28.31
N VAL A 49 0.70 17.61 -26.97
CA VAL A 49 1.34 18.57 -26.06
C VAL A 49 2.79 18.20 -25.74
N LEU A 50 3.09 16.90 -25.58
CA LEU A 50 4.42 16.44 -25.19
C LEU A 50 5.19 15.87 -26.39
N PRO A 51 6.45 16.27 -26.61
CA PRO A 51 7.28 15.66 -27.63
C PRO A 51 7.51 14.18 -27.32
N ALA A 52 7.58 13.34 -28.36
CA ALA A 52 7.74 11.88 -28.22
C ALA A 52 8.91 11.49 -27.30
N ARG A 53 10.03 12.22 -27.39
CA ARG A 53 11.21 12.03 -26.52
C ARG A 53 10.92 12.20 -25.04
N ALA A 54 10.04 13.14 -24.67
CA ALA A 54 9.64 13.33 -23.27
C ALA A 54 8.76 12.18 -22.80
N VAL A 55 7.80 11.75 -23.62
CA VAL A 55 6.95 10.58 -23.31
C VAL A 55 7.79 9.32 -23.11
N ASP A 56 8.76 9.09 -23.98
CA ASP A 56 9.68 7.96 -23.90
C ASP A 56 10.58 8.02 -22.65
N TRP A 57 10.95 9.22 -22.21
CA TRP A 57 11.73 9.40 -20.99
C TRP A 57 10.90 9.08 -19.74
N PHE A 58 9.68 9.60 -19.64
CA PHE A 58 8.77 9.30 -18.52
C PHE A 58 8.39 7.82 -18.42
N ALA A 59 8.49 7.06 -19.51
CA ALA A 59 8.28 5.61 -19.54
C ALA A 59 9.47 4.78 -19.00
N ARG A 60 10.60 5.40 -18.63
CA ARG A 60 11.80 4.69 -18.15
C ARG A 60 11.83 4.58 -16.62
N PRO A 61 12.34 3.47 -16.07
CA PRO A 61 12.65 3.38 -14.63
C PRO A 61 13.53 4.53 -14.13
N SER A 62 14.53 4.94 -14.92
CA SER A 62 15.47 5.99 -14.52
C SER A 62 14.81 7.35 -14.29
N SER A 63 13.74 7.69 -15.03
CA SER A 63 13.07 8.97 -14.84
C SER A 63 12.30 9.01 -13.52
N VAL A 64 11.69 7.88 -13.12
CA VAL A 64 11.08 7.73 -11.80
C VAL A 64 12.10 7.97 -10.69
N TRP A 65 13.30 7.39 -10.80
CA TRP A 65 14.36 7.58 -9.80
C TRP A 65 14.89 9.01 -9.75
N TRP A 66 14.95 9.71 -10.88
CA TRP A 66 15.21 11.16 -10.89
C TRP A 66 14.09 11.95 -10.21
N GLY A 67 12.83 11.61 -10.49
CA GLY A 67 11.68 12.20 -9.80
C GLY A 67 11.73 11.96 -8.30
N PHE A 68 12.04 10.74 -7.87
CA PHE A 68 12.25 10.38 -6.47
C PHE A 68 13.32 11.25 -5.82
N ALA A 69 14.49 11.36 -6.44
CA ALA A 69 15.60 12.15 -5.92
C ALA A 69 15.21 13.63 -5.78
N VAL A 70 14.61 14.24 -6.81
CA VAL A 70 14.18 15.64 -6.78
C VAL A 70 13.16 15.89 -5.66
N ILE A 71 12.14 15.04 -5.56
CA ILE A 71 11.07 15.20 -4.56
C ILE A 71 11.62 15.04 -3.14
N HIS A 72 12.42 14.00 -2.90
CA HIS A 72 12.93 13.72 -1.56
C HIS A 72 13.99 14.74 -1.14
N LEU A 73 14.86 15.19 -2.06
CA LEU A 73 15.82 16.26 -1.78
C LEU A 73 15.13 17.60 -1.52
N TYR A 74 14.03 17.91 -2.22
CA TYR A 74 13.21 19.08 -1.92
C TYR A 74 12.68 19.03 -0.48
N PHE A 75 12.05 17.92 -0.08
CA PHE A 75 11.55 17.77 1.29
C PHE A 75 12.68 17.76 2.32
N LEU A 76 13.82 17.14 2.04
CA LEU A 76 14.99 17.17 2.91
C LEU A 76 15.49 18.59 3.12
N GLY A 77 15.65 19.36 2.04
CA GLY A 77 16.09 20.75 2.09
C GLY A 77 15.13 21.63 2.87
N TRP A 78 13.82 21.45 2.68
CA TRP A 78 12.81 22.11 3.48
C TRP A 78 12.86 21.68 4.96
N MET A 79 12.95 20.40 5.25
CA MET A 79 13.03 19.88 6.63
C MET A 79 14.31 20.30 7.36
N ALA A 80 15.40 20.55 6.62
CA ALA A 80 16.66 21.01 7.19
C ALA A 80 16.48 22.33 7.95
N SER A 81 15.53 23.19 7.58
CA SER A 81 15.25 24.41 8.37
C SER A 81 14.78 24.11 9.80
N PHE A 82 14.26 22.92 10.07
CA PHE A 82 13.83 22.47 11.38
C PHE A 82 14.95 21.70 12.10
N PHE A 83 15.38 20.56 11.55
CA PHE A 83 16.25 19.64 12.28
C PHE A 83 17.68 20.17 12.48
N LEU A 84 18.15 21.12 11.67
CA LEU A 84 19.46 21.76 11.90
C LEU A 84 19.48 22.58 13.21
N ASN A 85 18.32 23.02 13.68
CA ASN A 85 18.15 23.69 14.98
C ASN A 85 17.60 22.74 16.05
N GLY A 86 17.60 21.43 15.81
CA GLY A 86 16.99 20.45 16.71
C GLY A 86 15.47 20.49 16.75
N GLY A 87 14.83 21.14 15.78
CA GLY A 87 13.37 21.24 15.69
C GLY A 87 12.72 20.04 15.00
N THR A 88 11.44 19.86 15.26
CA THR A 88 10.56 18.95 14.52
C THR A 88 9.36 19.74 13.96
N PHE A 89 8.38 19.06 13.36
CA PHE A 89 7.13 19.70 12.94
C PHE A 89 5.93 18.74 13.03
N SER A 90 4.73 19.27 13.26
CA SER A 90 3.49 18.47 13.36
C SER A 90 3.64 17.32 14.37
N ASP A 91 3.10 16.13 14.08
CA ASP A 91 3.04 15.00 15.01
C ASP A 91 4.43 14.44 15.34
N THR A 92 5.45 14.76 14.53
CA THR A 92 6.83 14.31 14.80
C THR A 92 7.41 14.88 16.09
N GLU A 93 6.87 16.01 16.58
CA GLU A 93 7.22 16.53 17.92
C GLU A 93 6.70 15.60 19.01
N GLN A 94 5.44 15.20 18.90
CA GLN A 94 4.81 14.30 19.85
C GLN A 94 5.52 12.93 19.84
N TYR A 95 5.88 12.43 18.65
CA TYR A 95 6.60 11.17 18.53
C TYR A 95 7.99 11.25 19.17
N ARG A 96 8.69 12.38 18.99
CA ARG A 96 9.97 12.61 19.66
C ARG A 96 9.81 12.61 21.18
N GLN A 97 8.79 13.29 21.71
CA GLN A 97 8.52 13.31 23.15
C GLN A 97 8.29 11.90 23.68
N TRP A 98 7.47 11.08 23.02
CA TRP A 98 7.29 9.68 23.38
C TRP A 98 8.59 8.87 23.35
N ALA A 99 9.44 9.10 22.34
CA ALA A 99 10.72 8.43 22.24
C ALA A 99 11.73 8.85 23.32
N MET A 100 11.54 10.01 23.97
CA MET A 100 12.34 10.47 25.10
C MET A 100 11.75 10.04 26.45
N ASP A 101 10.44 10.21 26.62
CA ASP A 101 9.72 9.95 27.87
C ASP A 101 9.56 8.45 28.13
N GLY A 102 9.69 7.63 27.09
CA GLY A 102 9.53 6.18 27.17
C GLY A 102 8.11 5.73 26.87
N TYR A 103 7.96 4.40 26.75
CA TYR A 103 6.72 3.81 26.25
C TYR A 103 5.61 3.70 27.32
N ASN A 104 6.00 3.50 28.57
CA ASN A 104 5.11 3.48 29.74
C ASN A 104 5.53 4.59 30.71
N PRO A 105 5.31 5.88 30.37
CA PRO A 105 5.67 6.97 31.26
C PRO A 105 4.82 6.92 32.54
N ASP A 106 5.46 7.07 33.71
CA ASP A 106 4.82 6.98 35.02
C ASP A 106 3.74 8.07 35.25
N SER A 107 3.88 9.22 34.59
CA SER A 107 2.82 10.21 34.45
C SER A 107 2.79 10.75 33.02
N LEU A 108 1.57 11.04 32.56
CA LEU A 108 1.37 11.71 31.28
C LEU A 108 1.41 13.24 31.43
N ASP A 109 1.23 13.82 32.63
CA ASP A 109 1.24 15.27 32.87
C ASP A 109 0.43 16.10 31.84
N GLY A 110 -0.72 15.56 31.39
CA GLY A 110 -1.57 16.17 30.36
C GLY A 110 -1.14 15.91 28.90
N LYS A 111 -0.07 15.14 28.68
CA LYS A 111 0.37 14.65 27.36
C LYS A 111 -0.49 13.49 26.87
N ILE A 112 -0.51 13.32 25.55
CA ILE A 112 -1.19 12.20 24.91
C ILE A 112 -0.35 10.93 25.12
N SER A 113 -1.00 9.84 25.51
CA SER A 113 -0.34 8.54 25.70
C SER A 113 0.22 7.99 24.37
N PRO A 114 1.42 7.38 24.34
CA PRO A 114 1.92 6.66 23.16
C PRO A 114 0.97 5.54 22.68
N TRP A 115 0.16 5.01 23.60
CA TRP A 115 -0.79 3.92 23.35
C TRP A 115 -2.02 4.32 22.51
N VAL A 116 -2.13 5.57 22.06
CA VAL A 116 -3.07 5.97 21.00
C VAL A 116 -2.78 5.28 19.66
N TYR A 117 -1.55 4.78 19.48
CA TYR A 117 -1.20 3.94 18.35
C TYR A 117 -1.05 2.47 18.76
N PRO A 118 -1.37 1.52 17.86
CA PRO A 118 -0.97 0.13 18.01
C PRO A 118 0.53 -0.04 18.29
N VAL A 119 0.89 -1.04 19.10
CA VAL A 119 2.24 -1.22 19.67
C VAL A 119 3.39 -1.23 18.66
N LEU A 120 3.22 -1.72 17.42
CA LEU A 120 4.32 -1.70 16.45
C LEU A 120 4.63 -0.31 15.91
N ALA A 121 3.75 0.69 16.09
CA ALA A 121 4.04 2.08 15.76
C ALA A 121 5.24 2.62 16.55
N GLN A 122 5.49 2.06 17.72
CA GLN A 122 6.59 2.45 18.57
C GLN A 122 7.94 2.12 17.94
N ILE A 123 8.02 1.04 17.15
CA ILE A 123 9.29 0.64 16.52
C ILE A 123 9.89 1.79 15.70
N PRO A 124 9.21 2.37 14.69
CA PRO A 124 9.77 3.48 13.94
C PRO A 124 9.87 4.79 14.76
N ILE A 125 8.98 5.02 15.73
CA ILE A 125 9.02 6.20 16.61
C ILE A 125 10.31 6.19 17.43
N PHE A 126 10.61 5.10 18.13
CA PHE A 126 11.84 4.99 18.92
C PHE A 126 13.09 4.86 18.04
N LEU A 127 13.00 4.15 16.91
CA LEU A 127 14.12 4.04 15.96
C LEU A 127 14.55 5.41 15.41
N ALA A 128 13.61 6.34 15.19
CA ALA A 128 13.94 7.68 14.74
C ALA A 128 14.75 8.48 15.79
N ASN A 129 14.74 8.09 17.06
CA ASN A 129 15.52 8.74 18.10
C ASN A 129 16.96 8.17 18.24
N VAL A 130 17.38 7.24 17.39
CA VAL A 130 18.69 6.57 17.49
C VAL A 130 19.88 7.53 17.41
N ALA A 131 19.74 8.66 16.69
CA ALA A 131 20.76 9.71 16.58
C ALA A 131 20.54 10.85 17.59
N GLY A 132 19.67 10.64 18.58
CA GLY A 132 19.27 11.63 19.58
C GLY A 132 18.12 12.55 19.14
N PRO A 133 17.52 13.27 20.10
CA PRO A 133 16.28 14.03 19.88
C PRO A 133 16.44 15.24 18.93
N GLY A 134 17.65 15.78 18.79
CA GLY A 134 17.93 16.87 17.85
C GLY A 134 17.84 16.43 16.38
N LEU A 135 18.27 15.19 16.07
CA LEU A 135 18.24 14.62 14.72
C LEU A 135 17.02 13.71 14.49
N TYR A 136 16.06 13.72 15.40
CA TYR A 136 14.87 12.87 15.34
C TYR A 136 14.12 13.00 14.01
N LEU A 137 13.83 14.24 13.60
CA LEU A 137 13.11 14.50 12.36
C LEU A 137 13.88 14.00 11.12
N LEU A 138 15.21 14.13 11.11
CA LEU A 138 16.04 13.61 10.02
C LEU A 138 15.94 12.10 9.93
N CYS A 139 16.11 11.38 11.04
CA CYS A 139 16.03 9.92 11.06
C CYS A 139 14.64 9.42 10.68
N TRP A 140 13.58 10.07 11.18
CA TRP A 140 12.19 9.79 10.80
C TRP A 140 11.97 9.94 9.29
N TYR A 141 12.44 11.06 8.71
CA TYR A 141 12.42 11.30 7.28
C TYR A 141 13.18 10.22 6.50
N LEU A 142 14.35 9.79 6.98
CA LEU A 142 15.17 8.78 6.31
C LEU A 142 14.47 7.40 6.31
N ILE A 143 13.79 7.03 7.39
CA ILE A 143 12.98 5.80 7.45
C ILE A 143 11.89 5.84 6.37
N ILE A 144 11.11 6.92 6.30
CA ILE A 144 10.05 7.08 5.30
C ILE A 144 10.63 7.08 3.88
N THR A 145 11.74 7.79 3.66
CA THR A 145 12.44 7.85 2.37
C THR A 145 12.92 6.47 1.92
N ALA A 146 13.50 5.69 2.84
CA ALA A 146 13.94 4.33 2.57
C ALA A 146 12.76 3.41 2.21
N LEU A 147 11.65 3.48 2.94
CA LEU A 147 10.44 2.70 2.64
C LEU A 147 9.85 3.06 1.28
N ASN A 148 9.81 4.35 0.93
CA ASN A 148 9.39 4.82 -0.39
C ASN A 148 10.33 4.29 -1.48
N ALA A 149 11.65 4.34 -1.28
CA ALA A 149 12.63 3.80 -2.22
C ALA A 149 12.41 2.29 -2.43
N VAL A 150 12.18 1.52 -1.37
CA VAL A 150 11.86 0.09 -1.46
C VAL A 150 10.58 -0.11 -2.28
N GLY A 151 9.52 0.63 -2.00
CA GLY A 151 8.28 0.60 -2.79
C GLY A 151 8.53 0.84 -4.28
N LEU A 152 9.38 1.82 -4.63
CA LEU A 152 9.77 2.07 -6.02
C LEU A 152 10.63 0.97 -6.63
N VAL A 153 11.51 0.31 -5.87
CA VAL A 153 12.23 -0.87 -6.34
C VAL A 153 11.23 -1.95 -6.77
N PHE A 154 10.21 -2.20 -5.96
CA PHE A 154 9.15 -3.17 -6.25
C PHE A 154 8.33 -2.82 -7.50
N LEU A 155 8.11 -1.53 -7.76
CA LEU A 155 7.38 -1.06 -8.94
C LEU A 155 8.24 -1.02 -10.21
N THR A 156 9.52 -0.69 -10.10
CA THR A 156 10.36 -0.37 -11.27
C THR A 156 11.31 -1.49 -11.70
N ARG A 157 11.33 -2.64 -11.00
CA ARG A 157 12.20 -3.79 -11.32
C ARG A 157 11.43 -5.08 -11.64
N GLY A 158 12.18 -6.07 -12.12
CA GLY A 158 11.68 -7.42 -12.41
C GLY A 158 10.51 -7.42 -13.39
N PRO A 159 9.47 -8.25 -13.17
CA PRO A 159 8.34 -8.40 -14.11
C PRO A 159 7.49 -7.12 -14.24
N ARG A 160 7.69 -6.13 -13.35
CA ARG A 160 6.94 -4.87 -13.30
C ARG A 160 7.68 -3.70 -13.97
N LYS A 161 8.90 -3.90 -14.48
CA LYS A 161 9.77 -2.83 -15.02
C LYS A 161 9.10 -1.87 -16.01
N VAL A 162 8.13 -2.34 -16.80
CA VAL A 162 7.38 -1.51 -17.75
C VAL A 162 6.02 -1.08 -17.17
N LYS A 163 5.23 -2.04 -16.67
CA LYS A 163 3.86 -1.78 -16.19
C LYS A 163 3.79 -0.98 -14.88
N GLY A 164 4.85 -1.02 -14.07
CA GLY A 164 4.92 -0.35 -12.78
C GLY A 164 5.41 1.10 -12.84
N ILE A 165 5.79 1.61 -14.02
CA ILE A 165 6.26 3.00 -14.18
C ILE A 165 5.15 4.02 -13.91
N ALA A 166 3.95 3.81 -14.46
CA ALA A 166 2.82 4.71 -14.21
C ALA A 166 2.39 4.71 -12.73
N PRO A 167 2.21 3.56 -12.05
CA PRO A 167 2.00 3.52 -10.60
C PRO A 167 3.11 4.19 -9.79
N ALA A 168 4.38 4.06 -10.21
CA ALA A 168 5.51 4.69 -9.53
C ALA A 168 5.46 6.22 -9.63
N TRP A 169 5.13 6.77 -10.81
CA TRP A 169 4.90 8.21 -10.96
C TRP A 169 3.69 8.69 -10.18
N TRP A 170 2.61 7.90 -10.16
CA TRP A 170 1.45 8.22 -9.33
C TRP A 170 1.81 8.26 -7.85
N TRP A 171 2.64 7.33 -7.37
CA TRP A 171 3.11 7.30 -5.99
C TRP A 171 3.92 8.55 -5.63
N LEU A 172 4.85 8.96 -6.51
CA LEU A 172 5.63 10.18 -6.36
C LEU A 172 4.75 11.44 -6.38
N PHE A 173 3.80 11.50 -7.32
CA PHE A 173 2.82 12.58 -7.37
C PHE A 173 1.99 12.64 -6.09
N PHE A 174 1.49 11.50 -5.61
CA PHE A 174 0.70 11.43 -4.37
C PHE A 174 1.50 11.90 -3.16
N THR A 175 2.79 11.54 -3.09
CA THR A 175 3.71 12.00 -2.03
C THR A 175 3.83 13.53 -2.04
N VAL A 176 3.94 14.15 -3.22
CA VAL A 176 3.98 15.62 -3.35
C VAL A 176 2.62 16.24 -3.06
N PHE A 177 1.53 15.65 -3.55
CA PHE A 177 0.16 16.13 -3.38
C PHE A 177 -0.23 16.21 -1.90
N MET A 178 0.15 15.21 -1.11
CA MET A 178 -0.04 15.20 0.33
C MET A 178 0.87 16.22 1.06
N GLY A 179 1.90 16.73 0.39
CA GLY A 179 2.80 17.75 0.91
C GLY A 179 3.55 17.28 2.15
N TYR A 180 3.57 18.13 3.18
CA TYR A 180 4.27 17.83 4.43
C TYR A 180 3.65 16.65 5.20
N LEU A 181 2.35 16.35 4.99
CA LEU A 181 1.67 15.24 5.66
C LEU A 181 2.29 13.88 5.33
N SER A 182 2.90 13.75 4.14
CA SER A 182 3.62 12.53 3.71
C SER A 182 4.74 12.12 4.66
N PHE A 183 5.30 13.07 5.40
CA PHE A 183 6.43 12.85 6.30
C PHE A 183 6.11 13.20 7.76
N ALA A 184 4.98 13.85 8.02
CA ALA A 184 4.59 14.27 9.36
C ALA A 184 3.96 13.16 10.21
N ARG A 185 3.51 12.06 9.59
CA ARG A 185 2.65 11.08 10.24
C ARG A 185 3.06 9.62 9.95
N VAL A 186 2.61 8.71 10.81
CA VAL A 186 2.83 7.25 10.70
C VAL A 186 2.31 6.65 9.37
N GLU A 187 1.42 7.35 8.70
CA GLU A 187 0.88 7.05 7.38
C GLU A 187 2.00 6.98 6.32
N GLY A 188 3.04 7.81 6.45
CA GLY A 188 4.23 7.76 5.58
C GLY A 188 5.02 6.46 5.69
N ILE A 189 4.85 5.71 6.80
CA ILE A 189 5.48 4.41 7.06
C ILE A 189 4.56 3.28 6.59
N THR A 190 3.28 3.34 6.97
CA THR A 190 2.33 2.25 6.68
C THR A 190 1.93 2.18 5.21
N ALA A 191 1.79 3.31 4.53
CA ALA A 191 1.40 3.35 3.12
C ALA A 191 2.37 2.57 2.19
N PRO A 192 3.71 2.76 2.24
CA PRO A 192 4.63 1.97 1.40
C PRO A 192 4.63 0.47 1.77
N ILE A 193 4.42 0.11 3.04
CA ILE A 193 4.27 -1.31 3.44
C ILE A 193 3.02 -1.92 2.80
N VAL A 194 1.89 -1.22 2.85
CA VAL A 194 0.63 -1.65 2.22
C VAL A 194 0.78 -1.74 0.70
N LEU A 195 1.45 -0.78 0.06
CA LEU A 195 1.78 -0.83 -1.36
C LEU A 195 2.49 -2.14 -1.72
N ILE A 196 3.57 -2.48 -0.99
CA ILE A 196 4.34 -3.71 -1.23
C ILE A 196 3.48 -4.95 -0.98
N ALA A 197 2.66 -4.95 0.07
CA ALA A 197 1.75 -6.05 0.37
C ALA A 197 0.76 -6.30 -0.78
N LEU A 198 0.17 -5.24 -1.34
CA LEU A 198 -0.75 -5.33 -2.47
C LEU A 198 -0.05 -5.82 -3.75
N LEU A 199 1.22 -5.44 -3.97
CA LEU A 199 1.99 -5.97 -5.09
C LEU A 199 2.21 -7.49 -4.99
N TYR A 200 2.25 -8.04 -3.77
CA TYR A 200 2.36 -9.47 -3.51
C TYR A 200 1.00 -10.19 -3.39
N ALA A 201 -0.12 -9.48 -3.35
CA ALA A 201 -1.43 -10.05 -3.06
C ALA A 201 -1.79 -11.27 -3.93
N ALA A 202 -1.45 -11.24 -5.22
CA ALA A 202 -1.74 -12.32 -6.16
C ALA A 202 -0.67 -13.42 -6.22
N GLU A 203 0.61 -13.06 -6.01
CA GLU A 203 1.75 -13.97 -6.20
C GLU A 203 2.17 -14.69 -4.91
N ARG A 204 2.06 -14.00 -3.77
CA ARG A 204 2.50 -14.47 -2.45
C ARG A 204 1.51 -14.01 -1.37
N PRO A 205 0.30 -14.59 -1.33
CA PRO A 205 -0.77 -14.09 -0.48
C PRO A 205 -0.45 -14.16 1.02
N VAL A 206 0.35 -15.14 1.46
CA VAL A 206 0.83 -15.22 2.86
C VAL A 206 1.74 -14.04 3.20
N VAL A 207 2.68 -13.67 2.32
CA VAL A 207 3.55 -12.51 2.53
C VAL A 207 2.74 -11.23 2.57
N ALA A 208 1.76 -11.08 1.68
CA ALA A 208 0.84 -9.95 1.70
C ALA A 208 0.03 -9.90 3.01
N GLY A 209 -0.45 -11.05 3.49
CA GLY A 209 -1.14 -11.17 4.79
C GLY A 209 -0.27 -10.70 5.96
N ILE A 210 0.96 -11.19 6.05
CA ILE A 210 1.93 -10.78 7.08
C ILE A 210 2.17 -9.26 7.02
N LEU A 211 2.48 -8.71 5.84
CA LEU A 211 2.76 -7.29 5.68
C LEU A 211 1.55 -6.42 6.04
N LEU A 212 0.34 -6.80 5.63
CA LEU A 212 -0.89 -6.10 5.99
C LEU A 212 -1.17 -6.18 7.50
N SER A 213 -0.97 -7.34 8.13
CA SER A 213 -1.14 -7.48 9.58
C SER A 213 -0.11 -6.69 10.37
N VAL A 214 1.16 -6.67 9.94
CA VAL A 214 2.19 -5.80 10.53
C VAL A 214 1.80 -4.33 10.38
N ALA A 215 1.37 -3.91 9.18
CA ALA A 215 0.90 -2.54 8.96
C ALA A 215 -0.32 -2.19 9.83
N THR A 216 -1.25 -3.11 10.04
CA THR A 216 -2.40 -2.95 10.95
C THR A 216 -1.97 -2.74 12.40
N TRP A 217 -0.93 -3.44 12.84
CA TRP A 217 -0.34 -3.27 14.18
C TRP A 217 0.57 -2.05 14.31
N ILE A 218 0.80 -1.30 13.22
CA ILE A 218 1.42 0.03 13.23
C ILE A 218 0.33 1.12 13.20
N LYS A 219 -0.72 0.93 12.39
CA LYS A 219 -1.84 1.87 12.26
C LYS A 219 -3.08 1.08 11.87
N VAL A 220 -4.27 1.45 12.36
CA VAL A 220 -5.47 0.60 12.19
C VAL A 220 -6.00 0.53 10.75
N TRP A 221 -5.86 1.58 9.93
CA TRP A 221 -6.49 1.66 8.60
C TRP A 221 -6.17 0.52 7.60
N PRO A 222 -4.97 -0.11 7.57
CA PRO A 222 -4.69 -1.26 6.70
C PRO A 222 -5.57 -2.48 7.00
N ALA A 223 -6.21 -2.55 8.17
CA ALA A 223 -7.23 -3.57 8.44
C ALA A 223 -8.37 -3.53 7.40
N ALA A 224 -8.76 -2.33 6.94
CA ALA A 224 -9.77 -2.16 5.91
C ALA A 224 -9.32 -2.68 4.52
N VAL A 225 -8.01 -2.81 4.30
CA VAL A 225 -7.42 -3.43 3.10
C VAL A 225 -7.30 -4.95 3.28
N LEU A 226 -6.97 -5.40 4.49
CA LEU A 226 -6.83 -6.82 4.83
C LEU A 226 -8.15 -7.60 4.67
N VAL A 227 -9.28 -7.02 5.07
CA VAL A 227 -10.61 -7.66 4.95
C VAL A 227 -10.96 -8.04 3.50
N PRO A 228 -11.03 -7.12 2.53
CA PRO A 228 -11.32 -7.47 1.14
C PRO A 228 -10.22 -8.36 0.53
N PHE A 229 -8.96 -8.22 0.97
CA PHE A 229 -7.89 -9.12 0.53
C PHE A 229 -8.13 -10.57 0.95
N VAL A 230 -8.53 -10.81 2.21
CA VAL A 230 -8.90 -12.15 2.70
C VAL A 230 -10.08 -12.71 1.91
N ILE A 231 -11.11 -11.90 1.63
CA ILE A 231 -12.29 -12.31 0.88
C ILE A 231 -11.93 -12.71 -0.56
N ALA A 232 -11.09 -11.92 -1.23
CA ALA A 232 -10.69 -12.15 -2.62
C ALA A 232 -9.61 -13.24 -2.78
N SER A 233 -8.86 -13.56 -1.73
CA SER A 233 -7.74 -14.50 -1.79
C SER A 233 -8.21 -15.95 -1.88
N ARG A 234 -7.64 -16.71 -2.82
CA ARG A 234 -7.82 -18.16 -2.91
C ARG A 234 -7.20 -18.92 -1.72
N GLN A 235 -6.22 -18.32 -1.05
CA GLN A 235 -5.52 -18.89 0.11
C GLN A 235 -5.95 -18.23 1.42
N ARG A 236 -7.22 -17.79 1.52
CA ARG A 236 -7.77 -17.03 2.65
C ARG A 236 -7.45 -17.60 4.04
N LEU A 237 -7.47 -18.93 4.21
CA LEU A 237 -7.14 -19.55 5.49
C LEU A 237 -5.68 -19.35 5.88
N GLN A 238 -4.75 -19.43 4.93
CA GLN A 238 -3.33 -19.16 5.18
C GLN A 238 -3.08 -17.68 5.45
N VAL A 239 -3.82 -16.78 4.77
CA VAL A 239 -3.76 -15.34 5.05
C VAL A 239 -4.25 -15.06 6.48
N VAL A 240 -5.40 -15.61 6.88
CA VAL A 240 -5.92 -15.47 8.25
C VAL A 240 -4.95 -16.06 9.26
N ALA A 241 -4.42 -17.26 9.03
CA ALA A 241 -3.42 -17.88 9.91
C ALA A 241 -2.16 -17.02 10.04
N SER A 242 -1.70 -16.39 8.96
CA SER A 242 -0.55 -15.48 9.00
C SER A 242 -0.84 -14.22 9.83
N GLY A 243 -2.06 -13.67 9.74
CA GLY A 243 -2.46 -12.53 10.56
C GLY A 243 -2.60 -12.88 12.04
N VAL A 244 -3.15 -14.07 12.34
CA VAL A 244 -3.19 -14.61 13.71
C VAL A 244 -1.78 -14.81 14.25
N ALA A 245 -0.85 -15.35 13.45
CA ALA A 245 0.54 -15.54 13.85
C ALA A 245 1.24 -14.21 14.16
N VAL A 246 1.06 -13.20 13.30
CA VAL A 246 1.59 -11.84 13.56
C VAL A 246 1.00 -11.28 14.85
N THR A 247 -0.31 -11.34 15.02
CA THR A 247 -0.99 -10.87 16.24
C THR A 247 -0.51 -11.60 17.49
N ALA A 248 -0.28 -12.91 17.43
CA ALA A 248 0.26 -13.68 18.54
C ALA A 248 1.69 -13.24 18.90
N VAL A 249 2.55 -13.01 17.91
CA VAL A 249 3.91 -12.49 18.10
C VAL A 249 3.87 -11.09 18.72
N VAL A 250 2.99 -10.21 18.23
CA VAL A 250 2.80 -8.85 18.77
C VAL A 250 2.28 -8.90 20.21
N GLY A 251 1.28 -9.71 20.49
CA GLY A 251 0.72 -9.88 21.82
C GLY A 251 1.75 -10.44 22.81
N LEU A 252 2.53 -11.45 22.38
CA LEU A 252 3.61 -12.00 23.20
C LEU A 252 4.70 -10.96 23.46
N GLY A 253 5.14 -10.22 22.45
CA GLY A 253 6.13 -9.15 22.61
C GLY A 253 5.65 -8.08 23.61
N THR A 254 4.39 -7.65 23.47
CA THR A 254 3.75 -6.69 24.37
C THR A 254 3.62 -7.22 25.80
N TYR A 255 3.32 -8.51 25.97
CA TYR A 255 3.30 -9.16 27.28
C TYR A 255 4.68 -9.17 27.93
N LEU A 256 5.72 -9.56 27.20
CA LEU A 256 7.09 -9.60 27.69
C LEU A 256 7.63 -8.20 28.05
N SER A 257 7.13 -7.15 27.39
CA SER A 257 7.49 -5.77 27.72
C SER A 257 6.64 -5.16 28.86
N GLY A 258 5.74 -5.93 29.47
CA GLY A 258 4.84 -5.46 30.54
C GLY A 258 3.72 -4.53 30.07
N GLY A 259 3.54 -4.34 28.76
CA GLY A 259 2.57 -3.40 28.18
C GLY A 259 1.20 -4.00 27.89
N LEU A 260 0.97 -5.29 28.17
CA LEU A 260 -0.28 -5.96 27.81
C LEU A 260 -1.57 -5.27 28.30
N PRO A 261 -1.62 -4.67 29.51
CA PRO A 261 -2.81 -3.95 29.96
C PRO A 261 -3.26 -2.81 29.03
N HIS A 262 -2.32 -2.22 28.29
CA HIS A 262 -2.56 -1.05 27.43
C HIS A 262 -2.72 -1.41 25.95
N ILE A 263 -2.62 -2.70 25.59
CA ILE A 263 -2.54 -3.12 24.18
C ILE A 263 -3.76 -2.69 23.35
N MET A 264 -4.91 -2.44 23.99
CA MET A 264 -6.16 -2.02 23.34
C MET A 264 -6.51 -0.54 23.56
N ASP A 265 -5.66 0.23 24.25
CA ASP A 265 -5.95 1.62 24.60
C ASP A 265 -6.18 2.49 23.36
N PHE A 266 -5.55 2.16 22.22
CA PHE A 266 -5.73 2.83 20.94
C PHE A 266 -7.18 2.81 20.41
N LEU A 267 -8.04 1.92 20.91
CA LEU A 267 -9.46 1.88 20.55
C LEU A 267 -10.29 2.94 21.28
N THR A 268 -9.86 3.33 22.48
CA THR A 268 -10.61 4.22 23.39
C THR A 268 -9.98 5.60 23.48
N ASN A 269 -8.65 5.68 23.44
CA ASN A 269 -7.89 6.92 23.41
C ASN A 269 -7.75 7.38 21.96
N GLN A 270 -8.77 8.09 21.47
CA GLN A 270 -8.71 8.85 20.22
C GLN A 270 -8.58 10.32 20.62
N GLY A 271 -7.40 10.89 20.36
CA GLY A 271 -7.06 12.27 20.71
C GLY A 271 -8.00 13.30 20.12
#